data_AF-A0A6M3J0I0-F1
#
_entry.id   AF-A0A6M3J0I0-F1
#
_cell.length_a   1.000
_cell.length_b   1.000
_cell.length_c   1.000
_cell.angle_alpha   90.00
_cell.angle_beta   90.00
_cell.angle_gamma   90.00
#
_symmetry.space_group_name_H-M   'P 1'
#
loop_
_entity.id
_entity.type
_entity.pdbx_description
1 polymer ?
#
loop_
_entity_poly.entity_id
_entity_poly.type
_entity_poly.pdbx_seq_one_letter_code
_entity_poly.pdbx_strand_id
1 'polypeptide(L)'
;MRADNPLKLNDLRIEDLYWIAGFLEGEGTFCRCGGTIQISASQVQKEPVEKLYKLLGGFLAHIERKNVSPKWNNYWRWGAYGETAELCMKAIFSLMSTKRKNKISEVLSWYASRPGRNFAKSGRKTCRKSLHQWNDANTYVDSRGMKTCRLCREIAYQNRRLIFN
;
A
#
# COMPACT_ATOMS: atom_id res chain seq x y z
N MET A 1 3.59 14.44 -10.93
CA MET A 1 2.95 14.14 -9.63
C MET A 1 1.71 13.30 -9.91
N ARG A 2 1.50 12.19 -9.21
CA ARG A 2 0.23 11.45 -9.30
C ARG A 2 -0.77 12.18 -8.41
N ALA A 3 -1.92 12.57 -8.97
CA ALA A 3 -3.02 13.09 -8.17
C ALA A 3 -3.61 11.90 -7.40
N ASP A 4 -3.33 11.82 -6.11
CA ASP A 4 -3.93 10.81 -5.24
C ASP A 4 -5.37 11.24 -4.94
N ASN A 5 -6.34 10.45 -5.40
CA ASN A 5 -7.74 10.64 -5.04
C ASN A 5 -8.03 9.87 -3.73
N PRO A 6 -8.51 10.52 -2.65
CA PRO A 6 -8.85 9.82 -1.43
C PRO A 6 -9.98 8.81 -1.63
N LEU A 7 -9.97 7.75 -0.83
CA LEU A 7 -11.05 6.76 -0.79
C LEU A 7 -12.37 7.42 -0.37
N LYS A 8 -13.42 7.21 -1.16
CA LYS A 8 -14.78 7.68 -0.87
C LYS A 8 -15.68 6.53 -0.43
N LEU A 9 -15.25 5.75 0.56
CA LEU A 9 -15.99 4.57 1.00
C LEU A 9 -17.38 4.91 1.55
N ASN A 10 -17.58 6.11 2.10
CA ASN A 10 -18.87 6.52 2.69
C ASN A 10 -19.97 6.74 1.64
N ASP A 11 -19.61 6.94 0.37
CA ASP A 11 -20.55 7.17 -0.73
C ASP A 11 -20.83 5.87 -1.53
N LEU A 12 -20.24 4.74 -1.13
CA LEU A 12 -20.41 3.47 -1.83
C LEU A 12 -21.78 2.87 -1.53
N ARG A 13 -22.54 2.63 -2.59
CA ARG A 13 -23.75 1.80 -2.52
C ARG A 13 -23.39 0.32 -2.56
N ILE A 14 -24.31 -0.52 -2.14
CA ILE A 14 -24.13 -1.98 -2.10
C ILE A 14 -23.88 -2.55 -3.51
N GLU A 15 -24.56 -2.03 -4.52
CA GLU A 15 -24.41 -2.46 -5.92
C GLU A 15 -23.01 -2.14 -6.46
N ASP A 16 -22.44 -1.01 -6.04
CA ASP A 16 -21.08 -0.64 -6.39
C ASP A 16 -20.08 -1.62 -5.76
N LEU A 17 -20.32 -2.07 -4.53
CA LEU A 17 -19.48 -3.07 -3.86
C LEU A 17 -19.52 -4.44 -4.59
N TYR A 18 -20.70 -4.91 -4.99
CA TYR A 18 -20.84 -6.14 -5.78
C TYR A 18 -20.15 -6.03 -7.13
N TRP A 19 -20.33 -4.89 -7.82
CA TRP A 19 -19.67 -4.65 -9.10
C TRP A 19 -18.14 -4.65 -8.96
N ILE A 20 -17.60 -3.96 -7.93
CA ILE A 20 -16.17 -3.91 -7.64
C ILE A 20 -15.65 -5.34 -7.37
N ALA A 21 -16.33 -6.11 -6.53
CA ALA A 21 -15.93 -7.47 -6.18
C ALA A 21 -15.89 -8.38 -7.42
N GLY A 22 -16.95 -8.37 -8.23
CA GLY A 22 -17.01 -9.18 -9.47
C GLY A 22 -15.91 -8.80 -10.46
N PHE A 23 -15.67 -7.50 -10.67
CA PHE A 23 -14.62 -7.03 -11.56
C PHE A 23 -13.21 -7.42 -11.06
N LEU A 24 -12.93 -7.25 -9.77
CA LEU A 24 -11.63 -7.59 -9.18
C LEU A 24 -11.41 -9.09 -8.98
N GLU A 25 -12.46 -9.91 -8.99
CA GLU A 25 -12.36 -11.37 -9.01
C GLU A 25 -11.68 -11.84 -10.31
N GLY A 26 -12.09 -11.28 -11.46
CA GLY A 26 -11.52 -11.59 -12.78
C GLY A 26 -10.20 -10.86 -13.06
N GLU A 27 -10.20 -9.54 -12.94
CA GLU A 27 -9.11 -8.66 -13.43
C GLU A 27 -8.16 -8.20 -12.33
N GLY A 28 -8.52 -8.42 -11.07
CA GLY A 28 -7.78 -7.91 -9.91
C GLY A 28 -6.48 -8.67 -9.66
N THR A 29 -5.46 -7.91 -9.30
CA THR A 29 -4.18 -8.39 -8.77
C THR A 29 -4.01 -7.91 -7.34
N PHE A 30 -3.72 -8.85 -6.43
CA PHE A 30 -3.48 -8.61 -5.01
C PHE A 30 -2.07 -9.08 -4.68
N CYS A 31 -1.17 -8.15 -4.36
CA CYS A 31 0.24 -8.51 -4.17
C CYS A 31 0.97 -7.62 -3.18
N ARG A 32 2.19 -8.05 -2.85
CA ARG A 32 3.18 -7.26 -2.13
C ARG A 32 3.95 -6.44 -3.17
N CYS A 33 4.10 -5.15 -2.95
CA CYS A 33 4.85 -4.26 -3.83
C CYS A 33 5.92 -3.52 -3.01
N GLY A 34 7.15 -4.03 -3.05
CA GLY A 34 8.28 -3.52 -2.29
C GLY A 34 7.98 -3.37 -0.79
N GLY A 35 7.90 -2.11 -0.34
CA GLY A 35 7.66 -1.73 1.05
C GLY A 35 6.21 -1.79 1.53
N THR A 36 5.27 -2.22 0.69
CA THR A 36 3.82 -2.07 0.95
C THR A 36 3.01 -3.17 0.24
N ILE A 37 1.69 -3.13 0.38
CA ILE A 37 0.76 -3.93 -0.42
C ILE A 37 0.16 -3.13 -1.57
N GLN A 38 -0.33 -3.84 -2.58
CA GLN A 38 -0.98 -3.27 -3.75
C GLN A 38 -2.21 -4.08 -4.13
N ILE A 39 -3.26 -3.35 -4.52
CA ILE A 39 -4.36 -3.86 -5.33
C ILE A 39 -4.35 -3.12 -6.66
N SER A 40 -4.53 -3.81 -7.78
CA SER A 40 -4.60 -3.18 -9.10
C SER A 40 -5.39 -4.00 -10.10
N ALA A 41 -5.91 -3.34 -11.12
CA ALA A 41 -6.54 -3.97 -12.29
C ALA A 41 -6.10 -3.22 -13.56
N SER A 42 -6.01 -3.95 -14.68
CA SER A 42 -5.60 -3.39 -15.98
C SER A 42 -6.64 -3.75 -17.03
N GLN A 43 -6.96 -2.82 -17.94
CA GLN A 43 -7.90 -3.02 -19.03
C GLN A 43 -7.46 -2.23 -20.27
N VAL A 44 -7.79 -2.73 -21.46
CA VAL A 44 -7.58 -1.95 -22.69
C VAL A 44 -8.58 -0.78 -22.72
N GLN A 45 -9.83 -1.03 -22.34
CA GLN A 45 -10.87 -0.02 -22.19
C GLN A 45 -10.69 0.77 -20.89
N LYS A 46 -10.79 2.10 -20.98
CA LYS A 46 -10.59 2.99 -19.83
C LYS A 46 -11.73 2.94 -18.81
N GLU A 47 -12.97 2.82 -19.28
CA GLU A 47 -14.17 2.99 -18.44
C GLU A 47 -14.19 2.12 -17.16
N PRO A 48 -13.91 0.80 -17.21
CA PRO A 48 -13.96 -0.03 -16.00
C PRO A 48 -12.94 0.41 -14.94
N VAL A 49 -11.70 0.70 -15.34
CA VAL A 49 -10.65 1.13 -14.40
C VAL A 49 -10.84 2.58 -13.95
N GLU A 50 -11.47 3.44 -14.75
CA GLU A 50 -11.87 4.77 -14.33
C GLU A 50 -13.03 4.71 -13.31
N LYS A 51 -13.98 3.78 -13.47
CA LYS A 51 -15.03 3.55 -12.47
C LYS A 51 -14.42 3.11 -11.13
N LEU A 52 -13.43 2.20 -11.14
CA LEU A 52 -12.67 1.87 -9.92
C LEU A 52 -12.00 3.10 -9.31
N TYR A 53 -11.35 3.95 -10.12
CA TYR A 53 -10.71 5.17 -9.64
C TYR A 53 -11.70 6.16 -8.99
N LYS A 54 -12.91 6.31 -9.55
CA LYS A 54 -13.96 7.18 -9.00
C LYS A 54 -14.50 6.65 -7.67
N LEU A 55 -14.70 5.34 -7.56
CA LEU A 55 -15.28 4.68 -6.39
C LEU A 55 -14.27 4.46 -5.25
N LEU A 56 -13.05 4.04 -5.58
CA LEU A 56 -12.02 3.61 -4.63
C LEU A 56 -10.82 4.57 -4.51
N GLY A 57 -10.79 5.65 -5.28
CA GLY A 57 -9.63 6.55 -5.31
C GLY A 57 -8.37 5.87 -5.88
N GLY A 58 -7.21 6.18 -5.31
CA GLY A 58 -5.92 5.61 -5.73
C GLY A 58 -5.31 6.34 -6.94
N PHE A 59 -4.72 5.59 -7.87
CA PHE A 59 -4.13 6.14 -9.09
C PHE A 59 -4.68 5.48 -10.35
N LEU A 60 -4.71 6.24 -11.44
CA LEU A 60 -5.03 5.77 -12.78
C LEU A 60 -3.87 6.15 -13.71
N ALA A 61 -3.38 5.19 -14.49
CA ALA A 61 -2.26 5.39 -15.41
C ALA A 61 -2.55 4.79 -16.78
N HIS A 62 -2.20 5.51 -17.84
CA HIS A 62 -2.12 4.96 -19.19
C HIS A 62 -0.72 4.37 -19.40
N ILE A 63 -0.65 3.10 -19.82
CA ILE A 63 0.60 2.38 -20.01
C ILE A 63 0.80 2.11 -21.50
N GLU A 64 1.79 2.79 -22.06
CA GLU A 64 2.28 2.55 -23.41
C GLU A 64 3.21 1.33 -23.42
N ARG A 65 2.85 0.29 -24.18
CA ARG A 65 3.72 -0.89 -24.33
C ARG A 65 4.77 -0.65 -25.41
N LYS A 66 5.78 0.16 -25.08
CA LYS A 66 6.94 0.35 -25.97
C LYS A 66 7.75 -0.96 -26.01
N ASN A 67 8.10 -1.41 -27.22
CA ASN A 67 9.03 -2.52 -27.49
C ASN A 67 8.55 -3.96 -27.21
N VAL A 68 7.26 -4.22 -26.95
CA VAL A 68 6.78 -5.58 -26.58
C VAL A 68 6.26 -6.39 -27.77
N SER A 69 5.91 -5.71 -28.88
CA SER A 69 5.50 -6.21 -30.20
C SER A 69 4.41 -5.27 -30.72
N PRO A 70 4.38 -4.92 -32.01
CA PRO A 70 3.35 -4.05 -32.57
C PRO A 70 1.91 -4.60 -32.44
N LYS A 71 1.75 -5.88 -32.05
CA LYS A 71 0.43 -6.51 -31.84
C LYS A 71 -0.19 -6.20 -30.48
N TRP A 72 0.54 -5.62 -29.53
CA TRP A 72 0.05 -5.44 -28.17
C TRP A 72 -0.56 -4.06 -27.99
N ASN A 73 -1.81 -4.02 -27.55
CA ASN A 73 -2.50 -2.77 -27.28
C ASN A 73 -1.95 -2.08 -26.03
N ASN A 74 -1.95 -0.75 -26.07
CA ASN A 74 -1.84 0.07 -24.87
C ASN A 74 -3.02 -0.22 -23.93
N TYR A 75 -2.83 0.04 -22.65
CA TYR A 75 -3.86 -0.27 -21.65
C TYR A 75 -3.86 0.75 -20.52
N TRP A 76 -4.98 0.81 -19.81
CA TRP A 76 -5.17 1.59 -18.61
C TRP A 76 -5.01 0.71 -17.39
N ARG A 77 -4.39 1.26 -16.35
CA ARG A 77 -4.19 0.58 -15.08
C ARG A 77 -4.68 1.45 -13.94
N TRP A 78 -5.59 0.89 -13.15
CA TRP A 78 -5.93 1.41 -11.83
C TRP A 78 -5.13 0.68 -10.76
N GLY A 79 -4.79 1.37 -9.68
CA GLY A 79 -4.34 0.70 -8.46
C GLY A 79 -4.36 1.57 -7.22
N ALA A 80 -4.17 0.91 -6.09
CA ALA A 80 -4.00 1.53 -4.78
C ALA A 80 -2.85 0.84 -4.03
N TYR A 81 -2.25 1.56 -3.08
CA TYR A 81 -1.15 1.06 -2.25
C TYR A 81 -1.43 1.25 -0.77
N GLY A 82 -0.77 0.45 0.07
CA GLY A 82 -0.75 0.66 1.53
C GLY A 82 -2.12 0.64 2.18
N GLU A 83 -2.41 1.64 3.00
CA GLU A 83 -3.67 1.76 3.76
C GLU A 83 -4.89 1.79 2.84
N THR A 84 -4.81 2.51 1.72
CA THR A 84 -5.87 2.52 0.71
C THR A 84 -6.13 1.13 0.15
N ALA A 85 -5.07 0.39 -0.18
CA ALA A 85 -5.20 -0.98 -0.67
C ALA A 85 -5.76 -1.93 0.39
N GLU A 86 -5.34 -1.78 1.65
CA GLU A 86 -5.85 -2.56 2.78
C GLU A 86 -7.36 -2.36 2.95
N LEU A 87 -7.83 -1.11 2.94
CA LEU A 87 -9.25 -0.78 3.07
C LEU A 87 -10.07 -1.36 1.92
N CYS A 88 -9.61 -1.22 0.67
CA CYS A 88 -10.28 -1.83 -0.49
C CYS A 88 -10.38 -3.35 -0.35
N MET A 89 -9.28 -4.02 0.01
CA MET A 89 -9.24 -5.47 0.18
C MET A 89 -10.19 -5.95 1.27
N LYS A 90 -10.25 -5.23 2.40
CA LYS A 90 -11.17 -5.54 3.51
C LYS A 90 -12.63 -5.35 3.10
N ALA A 91 -12.94 -4.28 2.37
CA ALA A 91 -14.32 -3.97 1.94
C ALA A 91 -14.92 -5.07 1.06
N ILE A 92 -14.14 -5.64 0.13
CA ILE A 92 -14.64 -6.68 -0.78
C ILE A 92 -14.45 -8.11 -0.27
N PHE A 93 -13.71 -8.32 0.82
CA PHE A 93 -13.21 -9.63 1.25
C PHE A 93 -14.30 -10.70 1.34
N SER A 94 -15.44 -10.39 1.96
CA SER A 94 -16.54 -11.33 2.16
C SER A 94 -17.19 -11.79 0.84
N LEU A 95 -17.12 -10.96 -0.20
CA LEU A 95 -17.72 -11.17 -1.52
C LEU A 95 -16.84 -11.96 -2.49
N MET A 96 -15.55 -12.14 -2.16
CA MET A 96 -14.59 -12.82 -3.03
C MET A 96 -14.70 -14.35 -2.94
N SER A 97 -14.23 -15.05 -3.98
CA SER A 97 -14.06 -16.51 -3.98
C SER A 97 -13.06 -16.97 -2.91
N THR A 98 -13.11 -18.25 -2.53
CA THR A 98 -12.15 -18.83 -1.57
C THR A 98 -10.70 -18.63 -2.01
N LYS A 99 -10.40 -18.79 -3.30
CA LYS A 99 -9.06 -18.58 -3.86
C LYS A 99 -8.58 -17.14 -3.65
N ARG A 100 -9.43 -16.16 -3.95
CA ARG A 100 -9.10 -14.74 -3.78
C ARG A 100 -9.06 -14.32 -2.32
N LYS A 101 -9.95 -14.84 -1.46
CA LYS A 101 -9.91 -14.67 0.01
C LYS A 101 -8.56 -15.12 0.58
N ASN A 102 -8.07 -16.29 0.19
CA ASN A 102 -6.76 -16.78 0.64
C ASN A 102 -5.63 -15.83 0.23
N LYS A 103 -5.66 -15.32 -1.01
CA LYS A 103 -4.65 -14.37 -1.47
C LYS A 103 -4.70 -13.04 -0.73
N ILE A 104 -5.89 -12.50 -0.51
CA ILE A 104 -6.08 -11.26 0.25
C ILE A 104 -5.61 -11.45 1.69
N SER A 105 -5.99 -12.55 2.34
CA SER A 105 -5.58 -12.86 3.72
C SER A 105 -4.05 -12.95 3.86
N GLU A 106 -3.39 -13.63 2.92
CA GLU A 106 -1.92 -13.71 2.88
C GLU A 106 -1.26 -12.32 2.78
N VAL A 107 -1.77 -11.47 1.88
CA VAL A 107 -1.24 -10.12 1.65
C VAL A 107 -1.50 -9.20 2.84
N LEU A 108 -2.69 -9.23 3.42
CA LEU A 108 -3.07 -8.44 4.60
C LEU A 108 -2.30 -8.88 5.84
N SER A 109 -2.15 -10.18 6.07
CA SER A 109 -1.39 -10.71 7.23
C SER A 109 0.06 -10.27 7.17
N TRP A 110 0.68 -10.37 5.98
CA TRP A 110 2.01 -9.84 5.78
C TRP A 110 2.06 -8.32 6.04
N TYR A 111 1.11 -7.54 5.52
CA TYR A 111 1.07 -6.10 5.73
C TYR A 111 0.96 -5.72 7.21
N ALA A 112 0.09 -6.41 7.96
CA ALA A 112 -0.11 -6.21 9.39
C ALA A 112 1.14 -6.56 10.21
N SER A 113 1.88 -7.61 9.81
CA SER A 113 3.15 -7.97 10.45
C SER A 113 4.26 -6.94 10.23
N ARG A 114 4.08 -6.03 9.25
CA ARG A 114 5.11 -5.05 8.98
C ARG A 114 5.15 -4.03 10.12
N PRO A 115 6.34 -3.71 10.63
CA PRO A 115 6.53 -2.44 11.31
C PRO A 115 6.21 -1.32 10.31
N GLY A 116 5.00 -0.73 10.40
CA GLY A 116 4.54 0.31 9.49
C GLY A 116 5.57 1.42 9.28
N ARG A 117 5.47 2.16 8.15
CA ARG A 117 6.23 3.42 7.97
C ARG A 117 5.95 4.41 9.11
N ASN A 118 4.72 4.38 9.62
CA ASN A 118 4.33 5.02 10.86
C ASN A 118 4.60 4.05 12.01
N PHE A 119 5.76 4.18 12.65
CA PHE A 119 6.14 3.45 13.86
C PHE A 119 5.02 3.40 14.92
N ALA A 120 4.11 4.38 14.94
CA ALA A 120 2.93 4.45 15.79
C ALA A 120 1.98 3.24 15.66
N LYS A 121 1.74 2.72 14.44
CA LYS A 121 0.85 1.54 14.24
C LYS A 121 1.52 0.21 14.58
N SER A 122 2.85 0.15 14.64
CA SER A 122 3.56 -1.13 14.77
C SER A 122 3.46 -1.78 16.15
N GLY A 123 3.01 -1.05 17.17
CA GLY A 123 3.02 -1.53 18.56
C GLY A 123 4.42 -1.94 19.07
N ARG A 124 5.49 -1.71 18.29
CA ARG A 124 6.82 -2.13 18.66
C ARG A 124 7.26 -1.33 19.86
N LYS A 125 7.58 -2.05 20.92
CA LYS A 125 8.18 -1.49 22.12
C LYS A 125 9.67 -1.22 21.95
N THR A 126 10.31 -1.67 20.85
CA THR A 126 11.76 -1.56 20.64
C THR A 126 12.18 -1.14 19.23
N CYS A 127 13.35 -0.50 19.12
CA CYS A 127 13.95 0.00 17.89
C CYS A 127 14.54 -1.13 17.03
N ARG A 128 14.66 -0.90 15.70
CA ARG A 128 15.09 -1.95 14.75
C ARG A 128 16.59 -2.29 14.79
N LYS A 129 17.44 -1.37 15.23
CA LYS A 129 18.90 -1.53 15.12
C LYS A 129 19.50 -2.24 16.33
N SER A 130 19.04 -1.87 17.53
CA SER A 130 19.72 -2.20 18.78
C SER A 130 18.72 -2.54 19.89
N LEU A 131 17.48 -2.87 19.53
CA LEU A 131 16.40 -3.24 20.47
C LEU A 131 16.11 -2.22 21.58
N HIS A 132 16.54 -0.96 21.44
CA HIS A 132 16.27 0.08 22.44
C HIS A 132 14.78 0.32 22.60
N GLN A 133 14.30 0.47 23.82
CA GLN A 133 12.87 0.71 24.05
C GLN A 133 12.41 2.03 23.41
N TRP A 134 11.24 2.00 22.77
CA TRP A 134 10.53 3.20 22.32
C TRP A 134 9.76 3.77 23.49
N ASN A 135 10.28 4.85 24.06
CA ASN A 135 9.65 5.70 25.06
C ASN A 135 9.92 7.17 24.68
N ASP A 136 9.32 8.14 25.37
CA ASP A 136 9.46 9.56 25.01
C ASP A 136 10.92 10.04 25.12
N ALA A 137 11.69 9.47 26.06
CA ALA A 137 13.10 9.78 26.24
C ALA A 137 13.98 9.33 25.06
N ASN A 138 13.63 8.24 24.37
CA ASN A 138 14.42 7.65 23.28
C ASN A 138 13.77 7.82 21.90
N THR A 139 12.60 8.45 21.83
CA THR A 139 11.89 8.70 20.57
C THR A 139 12.12 10.14 20.12
N TYR A 140 12.57 10.30 18.87
CA TYR A 140 12.55 11.58 18.17
C TYR A 140 11.56 11.47 17.02
N VAL A 141 10.59 12.38 16.93
CA VAL A 141 9.64 12.47 15.81
C VAL A 141 10.02 13.71 15.01
N ASP A 142 10.33 13.56 13.71
CA ASP A 142 10.60 14.72 12.86
C ASP A 142 9.30 15.43 12.42
N SER A 143 9.41 16.56 11.72
CA SER A 143 8.27 17.33 11.21
C SER A 143 7.40 16.56 10.21
N ARG A 144 7.85 15.41 9.70
CA ARG A 144 7.11 14.51 8.80
C ARG A 144 6.46 13.35 9.56
N GLY A 145 6.53 13.34 10.90
CA GLY A 145 6.01 12.26 11.73
C GLY A 145 6.91 11.01 11.80
N MET A 146 8.14 11.08 11.27
CA MET A 146 9.04 9.93 11.25
C MET A 146 9.71 9.74 12.61
N LYS A 147 9.49 8.59 13.25
CA LYS A 147 10.16 8.20 14.50
C LYS A 147 11.59 7.71 14.23
N THR A 148 12.55 8.27 14.96
CA THR A 148 13.96 7.85 14.98
C THR A 148 14.36 7.59 16.43
N CYS A 149 15.17 6.54 16.66
CA CYS A 149 15.67 6.21 17.99
C CYS A 149 16.85 7.13 18.30
N ARG A 150 16.73 7.93 19.36
CA ARG A 150 17.75 8.91 19.78
C ARG A 150 19.08 8.23 20.08
N LEU A 151 19.05 7.09 20.78
CA LEU A 151 20.25 6.30 21.07
C LEU A 151 20.92 5.78 19.79
N CYS A 152 20.15 5.29 18.80
CA CYS A 152 20.74 4.86 17.53
C CYS A 152 21.34 6.02 16.74
N ARG A 153 20.78 7.23 16.87
CA ARG A 153 21.32 8.44 16.24
C ARG A 153 22.63 8.85 16.91
N GLU A 154 22.70 8.79 18.24
CA GLU A 154 23.91 9.07 19.02
C GLU A 154 25.04 8.10 18.69
N ILE A 155 24.77 6.78 18.69
CA ILE A 155 25.76 5.76 18.31
C ILE A 155 26.29 6.03 16.89
N ALA A 156 25.41 6.35 15.95
CA ALA A 156 25.82 6.68 14.58
C ALA A 156 26.59 8.01 14.47
N TYR A 157 26.43 8.92 15.42
CA TYR A 157 27.23 10.14 15.51
C TYR A 157 28.62 9.86 16.07
N GLN A 158 28.71 9.12 17.18
CA GLN A 158 29.97 8.70 17.79
C GLN A 158 30.84 7.87 16.83
N ASN A 159 30.25 6.88 16.16
CA ASN A 159 30.97 6.06 15.18
C ASN A 159 31.50 6.90 14.00
N ARG A 160 30.80 7.97 13.61
CA ARG A 160 31.31 8.87 12.57
C ARG A 160 32.52 9.66 13.04
N ARG A 161 32.53 10.16 14.29
CA ARG A 161 33.69 10.89 14.84
C ARG A 161 34.94 10.01 14.93
N LEU A 162 34.76 8.72 15.28
CA LEU A 162 35.87 7.76 15.37
C LEU A 162 36.49 7.38 14.02
N ILE A 163 35.80 7.59 12.90
CA ILE A 163 36.33 7.31 11.56
C ILE A 163 37.22 8.46 11.05
N PHE A 164 37.07 9.68 11.59
CA PHE A 164 37.76 10.89 11.12
C PHE A 164 38.88 11.37 12.06
N ASN A 165 39.17 10.64 13.14
CA ASN A 165 40.31 10.86 14.04
C ASN A 165 41.27 9.68 13.93
#